data_AF-A0A409WUN8-F1
#
_entry.id   AF-A0A409WUN8-F1
#
_cell.length_a   1.000
_cell.length_b   1.000
_cell.length_c   1.000
_cell.angle_alpha   90.00
_cell.angle_beta   90.00
_cell.angle_gamma   90.00
#
_symmetry.space_group_name_H-M   'P 1'
#
loop_
_entity.id
_entity.type
_entity.pdbx_description
1 polymer ?
#
loop_
_entity_poly.entity_id
_entity_poly.type
_entity_poly.pdbx_seq_one_letter_code
_entity_poly.pdbx_strand_id
1 'polypeptide(L)'
;SCVDGEPSATVERPPSIREFDPVARHTVASKSKLLQARINAMEREKGTSGVPAAVPQPVINVVLPDNIYGRVNARAAHSASGSQPVDGAAAPSTGLIPSGCEEGPNLDITTFCAIYNLPPSFLQKFHLGAITGTHAFAHLTPTDLAAEPMGFKIGEVIDLKRAISSWANGLATSSSYSGFF
;
A
#
# COMPACT_ATOMS: atom_id res chain seq x y z
N SER A 1 -17.59 -5.10 55.86
CA SER A 1 -16.44 -4.67 55.06
C SER A 1 -15.50 -5.84 54.83
N CYS A 2 -15.61 -6.50 53.68
CA CYS A 2 -14.57 -7.36 53.12
C CYS A 2 -14.64 -7.15 51.60
N VAL A 3 -13.58 -6.58 51.04
CA VAL A 3 -13.39 -6.36 49.60
C VAL A 3 -12.73 -7.63 49.07
N ASP A 4 -13.48 -8.42 48.30
CA ASP A 4 -12.95 -9.56 47.54
C ASP A 4 -12.09 -9.00 46.40
N GLY A 5 -10.77 -9.11 46.56
CA GLY A 5 -9.79 -8.68 45.56
C GLY A 5 -9.73 -9.67 44.41
N GLU A 6 -9.97 -9.19 43.18
CA GLU A 6 -9.72 -9.96 41.97
C GLU A 6 -8.25 -10.41 41.89
N PRO A 7 -7.97 -11.66 41.48
CA PRO A 7 -6.61 -12.14 41.28
C PRO A 7 -6.00 -11.49 40.04
N SER A 8 -5.21 -10.44 40.27
CA SER A 8 -4.42 -9.75 39.25
C SER A 8 -3.39 -10.70 38.62
N ALA A 9 -3.26 -10.64 37.28
CA ALA A 9 -2.35 -11.47 36.50
C ALA A 9 -0.88 -11.26 36.90
N THR A 10 -0.18 -12.33 37.25
CA THR A 10 1.27 -12.33 37.52
C THR A 10 2.03 -13.00 36.38
N VAL A 11 3.30 -12.62 36.16
CA VAL A 11 4.21 -13.20 35.14
C VAL A 11 4.31 -14.72 35.23
N GLU A 12 4.11 -15.27 36.42
CA GLU A 12 4.20 -16.71 36.70
C GLU A 12 2.96 -17.49 36.23
N ARG A 13 1.84 -16.82 35.98
CA ARG A 13 0.58 -17.44 35.57
C ARG A 13 0.09 -16.80 34.27
N PRO A 14 0.51 -17.35 33.10
CA PRO A 14 0.01 -16.88 31.82
C PRO A 14 -1.53 -16.89 31.83
N PRO A 15 -2.18 -15.89 31.21
CA PRO A 15 -3.64 -15.85 31.13
C PRO A 15 -4.13 -17.19 30.61
N SER A 16 -5.04 -17.80 31.37
CA SER A 16 -5.63 -19.10 31.08
C SER A 16 -6.11 -19.12 29.64
N ILE A 17 -5.30 -19.72 28.75
CA ILE A 17 -5.74 -20.07 27.42
C ILE A 17 -6.67 -21.23 27.67
N ARG A 18 -7.97 -20.95 27.79
CA ARG A 18 -8.95 -22.02 27.66
C ARG A 18 -8.73 -22.56 26.26
N GLU A 19 -8.38 -23.84 26.17
CA GLU A 19 -8.21 -24.54 24.91
C GLU A 19 -9.43 -24.25 24.03
N PHE A 20 -9.18 -23.83 22.79
CA PHE A 20 -10.25 -23.57 21.84
C PHE A 20 -11.06 -24.86 21.69
N ASP A 21 -12.35 -24.79 22.03
CA ASP A 21 -13.30 -25.89 21.83
C ASP A 21 -13.17 -26.36 20.37
N PRO A 22 -12.79 -27.63 20.12
CA PRO A 22 -12.52 -28.10 18.76
C PRO A 22 -13.76 -27.91 17.91
N VAL A 23 -13.72 -26.90 17.03
CA VAL A 23 -14.85 -26.56 16.19
C VAL A 23 -15.01 -27.66 15.15
N ALA A 24 -15.94 -28.58 15.43
CA ALA A 24 -16.26 -29.65 14.50
C ALA A 24 -16.74 -29.05 13.17
N ARG A 25 -16.27 -29.61 12.04
CA ARG A 25 -16.51 -29.05 10.69
C ARG A 25 -17.99 -28.81 10.36
N HIS A 26 -18.91 -29.50 11.04
CA HIS A 26 -20.36 -29.35 10.88
C HIS A 26 -20.98 -28.17 11.65
N THR A 27 -20.31 -27.59 12.65
CA THR A 27 -20.84 -26.45 13.43
C THR A 27 -20.40 -25.08 12.90
N VAL A 28 -19.28 -24.99 12.16
CA VAL A 28 -18.80 -23.72 11.55
C VAL A 28 -19.79 -23.16 10.54
N ALA A 29 -20.36 -24.03 9.70
CA ALA A 29 -21.30 -23.63 8.67
C ALA A 29 -22.65 -23.17 9.27
N SER A 30 -23.06 -23.73 10.41
CA SER A 30 -24.36 -23.43 11.02
C SER A 30 -24.36 -22.13 11.84
N LYS A 31 -23.20 -21.70 12.38
CA LYS A 31 -23.12 -20.43 13.14
C LYS A 31 -22.90 -19.20 12.26
N SER A 32 -22.45 -19.36 11.02
CA SER A 32 -22.22 -18.25 10.10
C SER A 32 -23.26 -18.21 8.98
N LYS A 33 -24.30 -17.38 9.17
CA LYS A 33 -25.34 -17.13 8.14
C LYS A 33 -24.76 -16.73 6.78
N LEU A 34 -23.62 -16.02 6.78
CA LEU A 34 -22.93 -15.59 5.57
C LEU A 34 -22.31 -16.76 4.79
N LEU A 35 -21.70 -17.71 5.50
CA LEU A 35 -21.11 -18.90 4.88
C LEU A 35 -22.21 -19.78 4.26
N GLN A 36 -23.33 -19.93 4.96
CA GLN A 36 -24.47 -20.72 4.49
C GLN A 36 -25.15 -20.09 3.26
N ALA A 37 -25.25 -18.76 3.20
CA ALA A 37 -25.74 -18.06 2.02
C ALA A 37 -24.85 -18.30 0.78
N ARG A 38 -23.53 -18.31 0.95
CA ARG A 38 -22.58 -18.59 -0.15
C ARG A 38 -22.66 -20.04 -0.62
N ILE A 39 -22.80 -20.99 0.29
CA ILE A 39 -22.96 -22.41 -0.06
C ILE A 39 -24.25 -22.60 -0.87
N ASN A 40 -25.37 -22.03 -0.41
CA ASN A 40 -26.65 -22.11 -1.14
C ASN A 40 -26.61 -21.42 -2.51
N ALA A 41 -25.85 -20.32 -2.65
CA ALA A 41 -25.66 -19.65 -3.93
C ALA A 41 -24.89 -20.53 -4.93
N MET A 42 -23.79 -21.16 -4.50
CA MET A 42 -23.03 -22.08 -5.34
C MET A 42 -23.84 -23.33 -5.74
N GLU A 43 -24.67 -23.86 -4.83
CA GLU A 43 -25.53 -25.01 -5.15
C GLU A 43 -26.61 -24.66 -6.18
N ARG A 44 -27.13 -23.43 -6.17
CA ARG A 44 -28.08 -22.96 -7.20
C ARG A 44 -27.45 -22.81 -8.58
N GLU A 45 -26.18 -22.45 -8.67
CA GLU A 45 -25.47 -22.34 -9.96
C GLU A 45 -25.07 -23.70 -10.56
N LYS A 46 -24.94 -24.74 -9.72
CA LYS A 46 -24.57 -26.09 -10.18
C LYS A 46 -25.73 -26.87 -10.83
N GLY A 47 -26.94 -26.30 -10.86
CA GLY A 47 -28.16 -26.91 -11.41
C GLY A 47 -28.36 -26.78 -12.93
N THR A 48 -27.52 -26.04 -13.64
CA THR A 48 -27.63 -25.86 -15.10
C THR A 48 -26.30 -26.07 -15.79
N SER A 49 -25.81 -27.30 -15.77
CA SER A 49 -24.81 -27.77 -16.72
C SER A 49 -25.50 -28.54 -17.85
N GLY A 50 -26.24 -27.79 -18.67
CA GLY A 50 -26.63 -28.17 -20.03
C GLY A 50 -25.99 -27.17 -20.99
N VAL A 51 -24.80 -27.49 -21.48
CA VAL A 51 -24.14 -26.84 -22.64
C VAL A 51 -25.04 -27.13 -23.87
N PRO A 52 -25.23 -26.25 -24.89
CA PRO A 52 -24.20 -25.38 -25.50
C PRO A 52 -24.64 -23.96 -25.94
N ALA A 53 -23.72 -23.01 -25.88
CA ALA A 53 -23.59 -21.98 -26.92
C ALA A 53 -22.15 -21.44 -26.90
N ALA A 54 -21.42 -21.73 -27.97
CA ALA A 54 -20.08 -21.23 -28.21
C ALA A 54 -20.11 -19.69 -28.30
N VAL A 55 -19.60 -19.03 -27.27
CA VAL A 55 -19.24 -17.62 -27.34
C VAL A 55 -17.82 -17.58 -27.92
N PRO A 56 -17.55 -16.87 -29.03
CA PRO A 56 -16.21 -16.78 -29.58
C PRO A 56 -15.32 -16.05 -28.56
N GLN A 57 -14.45 -16.78 -27.87
CA GLN A 57 -13.46 -16.18 -27.00
C GLN A 57 -12.34 -15.59 -27.85
N PRO A 58 -11.92 -14.35 -27.60
CA PRO A 58 -10.77 -13.77 -28.30
C PRO A 58 -9.52 -14.56 -27.91
N VAL A 59 -8.94 -15.27 -28.88
CA VAL A 59 -7.66 -15.94 -28.75
C VAL A 59 -6.58 -14.86 -28.74
N ILE A 60 -6.03 -14.56 -27.57
CA ILE A 60 -4.91 -13.63 -27.43
C ILE A 60 -3.62 -14.43 -27.64
N ASN A 61 -3.04 -14.33 -28.84
CA ASN A 61 -1.69 -14.82 -29.10
C ASN A 61 -0.69 -13.87 -28.42
N VAL A 62 -0.26 -14.22 -27.22
CA VAL A 62 0.82 -13.52 -26.53
C VAL A 62 2.15 -14.10 -27.02
N VAL A 63 2.86 -13.34 -27.86
CA VAL A 63 4.26 -13.64 -28.19
C VAL A 63 5.11 -13.12 -27.03
N LEU A 64 5.64 -14.05 -26.21
CA LEU A 64 6.56 -13.69 -25.14
C LEU A 64 7.95 -13.41 -25.75
N PRO A 65 8.58 -12.26 -25.45
CA PRO A 65 9.96 -12.01 -25.83
C PRO A 65 10.92 -12.93 -25.06
N ASP A 66 11.94 -13.39 -25.78
CA ASP A 66 12.84 -14.51 -25.45
C ASP A 66 13.93 -14.15 -24.42
N ASN A 67 13.56 -13.50 -23.31
CA ASN A 67 14.58 -13.11 -22.32
C ASN A 67 14.06 -13.07 -20.88
N ILE A 68 13.52 -14.20 -20.42
CA ILE A 68 13.06 -14.39 -19.04
C ILE A 68 14.15 -14.96 -18.12
N TYR A 69 15.37 -15.19 -18.62
CA TYR A 69 16.48 -15.67 -17.81
C TYR A 69 17.76 -14.88 -18.10
N GLY A 70 17.76 -13.60 -17.70
CA GLY A 70 18.98 -12.85 -17.41
C GLY A 70 19.68 -13.45 -16.20
N ARG A 71 20.27 -14.63 -16.40
CA ARG A 71 21.13 -15.30 -15.44
C ARG A 71 22.38 -14.46 -15.29
N VAL A 72 22.50 -13.85 -14.12
CA VAL A 72 23.71 -13.26 -13.57
C VAL A 72 24.89 -14.21 -13.81
N ASN A 73 25.82 -13.85 -14.71
CA ASN A 73 27.26 -13.78 -14.44
C ASN A 73 28.14 -13.64 -15.68
N ALA A 74 29.15 -12.77 -15.49
CA ALA A 74 30.51 -12.80 -16.05
C ALA A 74 30.76 -12.24 -17.47
N ARG A 75 31.21 -10.98 -17.47
CA ARG A 75 32.55 -10.57 -17.94
C ARG A 75 32.97 -11.03 -19.34
N ALA A 76 32.94 -10.09 -20.28
CA ALA A 76 34.01 -9.92 -21.27
C ALA A 76 34.13 -8.44 -21.63
N ALA A 77 35.27 -7.87 -21.29
CA ALA A 77 35.70 -6.54 -21.71
C ALA A 77 35.97 -6.54 -23.22
N HIS A 78 35.53 -5.53 -23.96
CA HIS A 78 36.28 -4.96 -25.09
C HIS A 78 35.85 -3.52 -25.32
N SER A 79 36.83 -2.62 -25.23
CA SER A 79 36.75 -1.19 -25.54
C SER A 79 36.37 -0.94 -27.00
N ALA A 80 35.50 0.04 -27.26
CA ALA A 80 35.62 0.91 -28.42
C ALA A 80 34.80 2.19 -28.22
N SER A 81 35.51 3.30 -28.34
CA SER A 81 35.06 4.69 -28.38
C SER A 81 33.87 4.89 -29.34
N GLY A 82 32.82 5.53 -28.85
CA GLY A 82 31.68 5.98 -29.64
C GLY A 82 30.91 7.04 -28.88
N SER A 83 31.07 8.29 -29.29
CA SER A 83 30.37 9.47 -28.80
C SER A 83 28.86 9.29 -29.00
N GLN A 84 28.07 9.26 -27.92
CA GLN A 84 26.61 9.42 -27.97
C GLN A 84 26.09 10.12 -26.72
N PRO A 85 24.92 10.79 -26.82
CA PRO A 85 24.54 11.89 -25.95
C PRO A 85 24.11 11.40 -24.57
N VAL A 86 24.15 12.34 -23.63
CA VAL A 86 23.66 12.26 -22.26
C VAL A 86 22.17 11.94 -22.19
N ASP A 87 21.78 10.69 -22.42
CA ASP A 87 20.49 10.19 -21.93
C ASP A 87 20.72 9.66 -20.53
N GLY A 88 20.40 10.52 -19.55
CA GLY A 88 20.35 10.16 -18.15
C GLY A 88 19.42 8.96 -18.00
N ALA A 89 20.01 7.80 -17.77
CA ALA A 89 19.29 6.63 -17.28
C ALA A 89 18.67 7.04 -15.94
N ALA A 90 17.40 7.47 -15.99
CA ALA A 90 16.61 7.78 -14.81
C ALA A 90 16.67 6.55 -13.91
N ALA A 91 17.37 6.69 -12.78
CA ALA A 91 17.35 5.70 -11.74
C ALA A 91 15.87 5.38 -11.45
N PRO A 92 15.49 4.11 -11.24
CA PRO A 92 14.11 3.78 -10.91
C PRO A 92 13.71 4.61 -9.71
N SER A 93 12.74 5.51 -9.90
CA SER A 93 12.22 6.38 -8.85
C SER A 93 11.70 5.49 -7.73
N THR A 94 12.53 5.26 -6.73
CA THR A 94 12.19 4.40 -5.58
C THR A 94 11.37 5.20 -4.55
N GLY A 95 11.23 6.50 -4.81
CA GLY A 95 10.50 7.47 -3.99
C GLY A 95 8.98 7.27 -3.97
N LEU A 96 8.32 8.08 -3.16
CA LEU A 96 6.85 8.12 -3.07
C LEU A 96 6.18 8.75 -4.29
N ILE A 97 6.97 9.40 -5.15
CA ILE A 97 6.50 10.08 -6.34
C ILE A 97 6.15 9.01 -7.40
N PRO A 98 4.94 9.03 -7.97
CA PRO A 98 4.54 8.10 -9.03
C PRO A 98 5.50 8.15 -10.22
N SER A 99 5.80 6.99 -10.80
CA SER A 99 6.59 6.91 -12.03
C SER A 99 5.89 7.67 -13.16
N GLY A 100 6.52 8.71 -13.69
CA GLY A 100 5.97 9.56 -14.74
C GLY A 100 5.43 10.92 -14.28
N CYS A 101 5.48 11.22 -12.98
CA CYS A 101 5.28 12.57 -12.47
C CYS A 101 6.63 13.22 -12.11
N GLU A 102 6.78 14.51 -12.38
CA GLU A 102 7.94 15.28 -11.91
C GLU A 102 7.75 15.75 -10.46
N GLU A 103 8.85 16.11 -9.81
CA GLU A 103 8.80 16.74 -8.49
C GLU A 103 7.99 18.04 -8.57
N GLY A 104 6.97 18.16 -7.73
CA GLY A 104 6.17 19.38 -7.63
C GLY A 104 6.98 20.56 -7.06
N PRO A 105 6.35 21.72 -6.87
CA PRO A 105 7.00 22.87 -6.26
C PRO A 105 7.53 22.52 -4.86
N ASN A 106 8.72 23.03 -4.54
CA ASN A 106 9.31 22.89 -3.21
C ASN A 106 8.47 23.62 -2.17
N LEU A 107 7.86 22.87 -1.26
CA LEU A 107 7.02 23.38 -0.19
C LEU A 107 7.55 22.91 1.16
N ASP A 108 7.36 23.75 2.19
CA ASP A 108 7.49 23.32 3.58
C ASP A 108 6.45 22.25 3.91
N ILE A 109 6.81 21.29 4.77
CA ILE A 109 5.91 20.18 5.11
C ILE A 109 4.62 20.66 5.79
N THR A 110 4.67 21.77 6.53
CA THR A 110 3.50 22.40 7.17
C THR A 110 2.54 22.92 6.12
N THR A 111 3.06 23.66 5.14
CA THR A 111 2.30 24.20 4.02
C THR A 111 1.70 23.09 3.18
N PHE A 112 2.46 22.03 2.91
CA PHE A 112 1.97 20.85 2.20
C PHE A 112 0.79 20.19 2.93
N CYS A 113 0.92 19.93 4.24
CA CYS A 113 -0.17 19.33 5.02
C CYS A 113 -1.42 20.20 5.04
N ALA A 114 -1.27 21.53 5.12
CA ALA A 114 -2.39 22.47 5.08
C ALA A 114 -3.11 22.49 3.72
N ILE A 115 -2.36 22.53 2.61
CA ILE A 115 -2.93 22.58 1.25
C ILE A 115 -3.73 21.30 0.94
N TYR A 116 -3.19 20.14 1.30
CA TYR A 116 -3.81 18.84 1.00
C TYR A 116 -4.72 18.32 2.12
N ASN A 117 -5.03 19.16 3.11
CA ASN A 117 -5.90 18.84 4.25
C ASN A 117 -5.53 17.52 4.95
N LEU A 118 -4.22 17.30 5.15
CA LEU A 118 -3.73 16.13 5.86
C LEU A 118 -3.93 16.29 7.36
N PRO A 119 -4.25 15.21 8.10
CA PRO A 119 -4.42 15.26 9.54
C PRO A 119 -3.15 15.78 10.25
N PRO A 120 -3.28 16.49 11.38
CA PRO A 120 -2.12 17.02 12.12
C PRO A 120 -1.17 15.92 12.63
N SER A 121 -1.63 14.67 12.71
CA SER A 121 -0.79 13.52 13.02
C SER A 121 0.32 13.28 11.98
N PHE A 122 0.10 13.65 10.71
CA PHE A 122 1.11 13.52 9.66
C PHE A 122 2.27 14.47 9.91
N LEU A 123 1.97 15.73 10.24
CA LEU A 123 2.96 16.75 10.54
C LEU A 123 3.85 16.34 11.72
N GLN A 124 3.24 15.80 12.78
CA GLN A 124 4.00 15.28 13.93
C GLN A 124 4.96 14.15 13.50
N LYS A 125 4.48 13.19 12.70
CA LYS A 125 5.29 12.08 12.19
C LYS A 125 6.43 12.56 11.29
N PHE A 126 6.18 13.54 10.43
CA PHE A 126 7.23 14.13 9.59
C PHE A 126 8.30 14.83 10.42
N HIS A 127 7.94 15.57 11.47
CA HIS A 127 8.92 16.16 12.37
C HIS A 127 9.74 15.11 13.13
N LEU A 128 9.12 14.01 13.56
CA LEU A 128 9.83 12.88 14.17
C LEU A 128 10.87 12.27 13.21
N GLY A 129 10.53 12.21 11.91
CA GLY A 129 11.44 11.80 10.83
C GLY A 129 12.41 12.88 10.35
N ALA A 130 12.45 14.06 10.99
CA ALA A 130 13.23 15.23 10.56
C ALA A 130 12.97 15.66 9.10
N ILE A 131 11.76 15.40 8.58
CA ILE A 131 11.35 15.78 7.23
C ILE A 131 10.83 17.21 7.25
N THR A 132 11.56 18.13 6.61
CA THR A 132 11.26 19.57 6.61
C THR A 132 10.50 20.03 5.37
N GLY A 133 10.65 19.34 4.23
CA GLY A 133 10.03 19.78 2.98
C GLY A 133 9.75 18.66 1.99
N THR A 134 9.02 19.02 0.93
CA THR A 134 8.53 18.08 -0.08
C THR A 134 9.63 17.44 -0.94
N HIS A 135 10.83 18.03 -1.00
CA HIS A 135 12.01 17.43 -1.64
C HIS A 135 12.35 16.04 -1.08
N ALA A 136 12.03 15.78 0.19
CA ALA A 136 12.27 14.48 0.81
C ALA A 136 11.43 13.35 0.18
N PHE A 137 10.29 13.66 -0.45
CA PHE A 137 9.40 12.64 -1.05
C PHE A 137 10.03 11.89 -2.23
N ALA A 138 11.02 12.50 -2.91
CA ALA A 138 11.79 11.85 -3.96
C ALA A 138 12.66 10.70 -3.42
N HIS A 139 13.07 10.79 -2.15
CA HIS A 139 13.98 9.84 -1.52
C HIS A 139 13.30 8.87 -0.56
N LEU A 140 12.09 9.19 -0.08
CA LEU A 140 11.36 8.35 0.85
C LEU A 140 10.76 7.13 0.16
N THR A 141 11.01 5.96 0.71
CA THR A 141 10.32 4.73 0.29
C THR A 141 9.10 4.45 1.18
N PRO A 142 8.11 3.66 0.72
CA PRO A 142 7.00 3.23 1.56
C PRO A 142 7.46 2.45 2.81
N THR A 143 8.61 1.79 2.74
CA THR A 143 9.22 1.07 3.85
C THR A 143 9.72 2.04 4.92
N ASP A 144 10.33 3.17 4.52
CA ASP A 144 10.81 4.19 5.44
C ASP A 144 9.67 4.85 6.20
N LEU A 145 8.53 5.08 5.54
CA LEU A 145 7.33 5.60 6.20
C LEU A 145 6.76 4.62 7.25
N ALA A 146 6.80 3.33 6.96
CA ALA A 146 6.32 2.31 7.88
C ALA A 146 7.30 2.04 9.03
N ALA A 147 8.58 2.37 8.84
CA ALA A 147 9.62 2.20 9.85
C ALA A 147 9.48 3.22 10.99
N GLU A 148 10.00 2.85 12.16
CA GLU A 148 10.17 3.76 13.28
C GLU A 148 11.27 4.80 12.92
N PRO A 149 11.06 6.10 13.20
CA PRO A 149 10.10 6.66 14.15
C PRO A 149 8.75 7.11 13.55
N MET A 150 8.53 6.95 12.24
CA MET A 150 7.34 7.52 11.59
C MET A 150 6.09 6.67 11.76
N GLY A 151 6.22 5.33 11.72
CA GLY A 151 5.14 4.40 12.06
C GLY A 151 3.83 4.68 11.32
N PHE A 152 3.88 5.01 10.02
CA PHE A 152 2.67 5.26 9.24
C PHE A 152 1.87 3.97 9.04
N LYS A 153 0.56 4.05 9.27
CA LYS A 153 -0.37 2.95 8.97
C LYS A 153 -0.61 2.89 7.47
N ILE A 154 -0.95 1.70 6.96
CA ILE A 154 -1.20 1.50 5.52
C ILE A 154 -2.23 2.49 4.94
N GLY A 155 -3.31 2.80 5.68
CA GLY A 155 -4.31 3.78 5.24
C GLY A 155 -3.72 5.20 5.13
N GLU A 156 -2.89 5.60 6.08
CA GLU A 156 -2.21 6.90 6.07
C GLU A 156 -1.20 6.98 4.91
N VAL A 157 -0.48 5.90 4.61
CA VAL A 157 0.43 5.83 3.45
C VAL A 157 -0.33 6.01 2.13
N ILE A 158 -1.53 5.42 2.02
CA ILE A 158 -2.38 5.59 0.83
C ILE A 158 -2.84 7.04 0.69
N ASP A 159 -3.28 7.67 1.78
CA ASP A 159 -3.68 9.08 1.78
C ASP A 159 -2.51 10.00 1.45
N LEU A 160 -1.32 9.72 2.00
CA LEU A 160 -0.10 10.44 1.66
C LEU A 160 0.23 10.34 0.18
N LYS A 161 0.22 9.12 -0.38
CA LYS A 161 0.49 8.89 -1.80
C LYS A 161 -0.50 9.65 -2.67
N ARG A 162 -1.79 9.67 -2.31
CA ARG A 162 -2.79 10.46 -3.04
C ARG A 162 -2.48 11.97 -3.00
N ALA A 163 -2.11 12.50 -1.84
CA ALA A 163 -1.73 13.90 -1.70
C ALA A 163 -0.47 14.24 -2.53
N ILE A 164 0.57 13.40 -2.46
CA ILE A 164 1.80 13.56 -3.26
C ILE A 164 1.50 13.50 -4.76
N SER A 165 0.65 12.57 -5.20
CA SER A 165 0.22 12.51 -6.61
C SER A 165 -0.52 13.77 -7.04
N SER A 166 -1.39 14.32 -6.20
CA SER A 166 -2.09 15.58 -6.51
C SER A 166 -1.10 16.74 -6.62
N TRP A 167 -0.13 16.81 -5.71
CA TRP A 167 0.94 17.80 -5.70
C TRP A 167 1.86 17.73 -6.92
N ALA A 168 2.33 16.53 -7.26
CA ALA A 168 3.21 16.31 -8.40
C ALA A 168 2.53 16.64 -9.75
N ASN A 169 1.21 16.45 -9.83
CA ASN A 169 0.44 16.81 -11.02
C ASN A 169 0.08 18.30 -11.10
N GLY A 170 0.51 19.13 -10.13
CA GLY A 170 0.11 20.54 -10.07
C GLY A 170 -1.39 20.75 -9.83
N LEU A 171 -2.12 19.69 -9.47
CA LEU A 171 -3.49 19.74 -8.97
C LEU A 171 -3.41 20.17 -7.50
N ALA A 172 -2.87 21.37 -7.26
CA ALA A 172 -3.16 22.06 -6.03
C ALA A 172 -4.68 22.20 -6.00
N THR A 173 -5.34 21.59 -5.03
CA THR A 173 -6.76 21.75 -4.85
C THR A 173 -6.99 23.24 -4.70
N SER A 174 -7.46 23.87 -5.77
CA SER A 174 -8.01 25.22 -5.79
C SER A 174 -9.29 25.18 -4.96
N SER A 175 -9.13 24.90 -3.66
CA SER A 175 -10.11 25.24 -2.67
C SER A 175 -9.92 26.73 -2.53
N SER A 176 -10.80 27.46 -3.21
CA SER A 176 -10.90 28.91 -3.15
C SER A 176 -10.81 29.35 -1.70
N TYR A 177 -9.63 29.80 -1.27
CA TYR A 177 -9.45 30.50 -0.01
C TYR A 177 -9.97 31.92 -0.22
N SER A 178 -11.28 32.02 -0.46
CA SER A 178 -12.01 33.27 -0.45
C SER A 178 -12.38 33.56 1.00
N GLY A 179 -11.51 34.30 1.69
CA GLY A 179 -11.82 35.13 2.85
C GLY A 179 -12.26 34.40 4.12
N PHE A 180 -11.55 34.64 5.22
CA PHE A 180 -12.07 35.49 6.30
C PHE A 180 -10.86 36.05 7.05
N PHE A 181 -10.89 37.36 7.24
CA PHE A 181 -9.93 38.18 7.99
C PHE A 181 -9.85 37.75 9.46
#